data_AF-A0A7W0VRX8-F1
#
_entry.id   AF-A0A7W0VRX8-F1
#
_cell.length_a   1.000
_cell.length_b   1.000
_cell.length_c   1.000
_cell.angle_alpha   90.00
_cell.angle_beta   90.00
_cell.angle_gamma   90.00
#
_symmetry.space_group_name_H-M   'P 1'
#
loop_
_entity.id
_entity.type
_entity.pdbx_description
1 polymer ?
#
loop_
_entity_poly.entity_id
_entity_poly.type
_entity_poly.pdbx_seq_one_letter_code
_entity_poly.pdbx_strand_id
1 'polypeptide(L)' 'MNTIVAVPQEPTTQVAVRLTDRLLSRIDRHAKRLGKEQRGVEFNRTDAIKDLLARALNIVESKEGDS' A
#
# COMPACT_ATOMS: atom_id res chain seq x y z
N MET A 1 27.67 6.20 20.57
CA MET A 1 27.71 6.39 19.11
C MET A 1 26.56 5.57 18.53
N ASN A 2 25.48 6.20 18.05
CA ASN A 2 24.36 5.49 17.43
C ASN A 2 24.54 5.51 15.91
N THR A 3 24.81 4.35 15.32
CA THR A 3 24.87 4.17 13.87
C THR A 3 23.44 4.18 13.34
N ILE A 4 23.06 5.23 12.60
CA ILE A 4 21.81 5.23 11.83
C ILE A 4 22.07 4.40 10.58
N VAL A 5 21.54 3.18 10.52
CA VAL A 5 21.56 2.36 9.31
C VAL A 5 20.48 2.91 8.37
N ALA A 6 20.90 3.56 7.28
CA ALA A 6 19.98 3.95 6.22
C ALA A 6 19.51 2.68 5.49
N VAL A 7 18.22 2.35 5.61
CA VAL A 7 17.62 1.26 4.83
C VAL A 7 17.62 1.70 3.35
N PRO A 8 18.29 0.96 2.44
CA PRO A 8 18.28 1.28 1.02
C PRO A 8 16.83 1.38 0.54
N GLN A 9 16.44 2.55 0.01
CA GLN A 9 15.15 2.72 -0.61
C GLN A 9 15.26 2.23 -2.06
N GLU A 10 14.48 1.22 -2.41
CA GLU A 10 14.36 0.80 -3.81
C GLU A 10 13.86 1.98 -4.66
N PRO A 11 14.39 2.16 -5.88
CA PRO A 11 13.94 3.23 -6.76
C PRO A 11 12.45 3.05 -7.08
N THR A 12 11.68 4.14 -6.95
CA THR A 12 10.24 4.13 -7.25
C THR A 12 9.97 4.73 -8.63
N THR A 13 8.97 4.18 -9.34
CA THR A 13 8.51 4.69 -10.64
C THR A 13 7.09 5.24 -10.50
N GLN A 14 6.82 6.40 -11.07
CA GLN A 14 5.47 6.96 -11.08
C GLN A 14 4.63 6.29 -12.18
N VAL A 15 3.49 5.75 -11.79
CA VAL A 15 2.55 5.06 -12.70
C VAL A 15 1.18 5.74 -12.61
N ALA A 16 0.59 6.06 -13.76
CA ALA A 16 -0.76 6.58 -13.86
C ALA A 16 -1.73 5.48 -14.32
N VAL A 17 -2.83 5.30 -13.58
CA VAL A 17 -3.88 4.32 -13.91
C VAL A 17 -5.26 4.97 -13.85
N ARG A 18 -6.19 4.47 -14.67
CA ARG A 18 -7.60 4.87 -14.60
C ARG A 18 -8.34 3.91 -13.67
N LEU A 19 -9.07 4.46 -12.71
CA LEU A 19 -9.89 3.72 -11.76
C LEU A 19 -11.32 4.22 -11.82
N THR A 20 -12.28 3.34 -11.54
CA THR A 20 -13.68 3.75 -11.40
C THR A 20 -13.89 4.56 -10.11
N ASP A 21 -14.84 5.49 -10.09
CA ASP A 21 -15.18 6.26 -8.89
C ASP A 21 -15.56 5.38 -7.70
N ARG A 22 -16.22 4.25 -7.99
CA ARG A 22 -16.55 3.24 -6.99
C ARG A 22 -15.29 2.65 -6.36
N LEU A 23 -14.25 2.37 -7.14
CA LEU A 23 -12.99 1.84 -6.63
C LEU A 23 -12.21 2.91 -5.86
N LEU A 24 -12.14 4.15 -6.37
CA LEU A 24 -11.54 5.28 -5.65
C LEU A 24 -12.19 5.48 -4.28
N SER A 25 -13.53 5.45 -4.22
CA SER A 25 -14.27 5.56 -2.96
C SER A 25 -13.95 4.43 -1.97
N ARG A 26 -13.65 3.21 -2.45
CA ARG A 26 -13.23 2.10 -1.60
C ARG A 26 -11.81 2.30 -1.06
N ILE A 27 -10.90 2.76 -1.90
CA ILE A 27 -9.52 3.09 -1.52
C ILE A 27 -9.51 4.17 -0.43
N ASP A 28 -10.31 5.23 -0.60
CA ASP A 28 -10.41 6.32 0.39
C ASP A 28 -10.93 5.85 1.74
N ARG A 29 -11.92 4.94 1.75
CA ARG A 29 -12.39 4.32 3.00
C ARG A 29 -11.31 3.47 3.67
N HIS A 30 -10.52 2.76 2.88
CA HIS A 30 -9.41 1.95 3.40
C HIS A 30 -8.29 2.82 3.99
N ALA A 31 -7.91 3.90 3.31
CA ALA A 31 -6.95 4.88 3.83
C ALA A 31 -7.40 5.47 5.18
N LYS A 32 -8.68 5.89 5.27
CA LYS A 32 -9.27 6.36 6.53
C LYS A 32 -9.26 5.32 7.63
N ARG A 33 -9.41 4.04 7.31
CA ARG A 33 -9.37 2.94 8.28
C ARG A 33 -7.94 2.74 8.80
N LEU A 34 -6.95 2.70 7.90
CA LEU A 34 -5.53 2.58 8.28
C LEU A 34 -5.08 3.73 9.19
N GLY A 35 -5.49 4.96 8.89
CA GLY A 35 -5.19 6.13 9.73
C GLY A 35 -5.83 6.08 11.12
N LYS A 36 -6.95 5.35 11.31
CA LYS A 36 -7.54 5.12 12.64
C LYS A 36 -6.78 4.05 13.43
N GLU A 37 -6.22 3.06 12.74
CA GLU A 37 -5.49 1.93 13.34
C GLU A 37 -4.07 2.36 13.76
N GLN A 38 -3.44 3.29 13.02
CA GLN A 38 -2.10 3.81 13.31
C GLN A 38 -2.18 5.26 13.79
N ARG A 39 -2.25 5.45 15.12
CA ARG A 39 -2.31 6.79 15.74
C ARG A 39 -1.10 7.64 15.33
N GLY A 40 -1.37 8.76 14.67
CA GLY A 40 -0.37 9.79 14.37
C GLY A 40 0.19 9.79 12.94
N VAL A 41 -0.29 8.89 12.06
CA VAL A 41 0.13 8.86 10.64
C VAL A 41 -1.09 9.10 9.75
N GLU A 42 -1.02 10.15 8.93
CA GLU A 42 -2.06 10.43 7.94
C GLU A 42 -1.82 9.55 6.71
N PHE A 43 -2.70 8.55 6.50
CA PHE A 43 -2.62 7.65 5.37
C PHE A 43 -3.24 8.29 4.13
N ASN A 44 -2.44 8.46 3.08
CA ASN A 44 -2.93 8.97 1.79
C ASN A 44 -3.37 7.83 0.86
N ARG A 45 -3.89 8.18 -0.33
CA ARG A 45 -4.33 7.21 -1.33
C ARG A 45 -3.20 6.30 -1.82
N THR A 46 -2.00 6.83 -1.98
CA THR A 46 -0.83 6.06 -2.42
C THR A 46 -0.49 4.97 -1.41
N ASP A 47 -0.53 5.28 -0.11
CA ASP A 47 -0.26 4.29 0.95
C ASP A 47 -1.32 3.19 0.96
N ALA A 48 -2.59 3.55 0.81
CA ALA A 48 -3.68 2.58 0.69
C ALA A 48 -3.54 1.69 -0.55
N ILE A 49 -3.12 2.25 -1.69
CA ILE A 49 -2.86 1.48 -2.92
C ILE A 49 -1.70 0.51 -2.71
N LYS A 50 -0.59 0.94 -2.09
CA LYS A 50 0.56 0.08 -1.79
C LYS A 50 0.16 -1.12 -0.91
N ASP A 51 -0.54 -0.87 0.20
CA ASP A 51 -1.01 -1.94 1.11
C ASP A 51 -1.96 -2.92 0.40
N LEU A 52 -2.90 -2.41 -0.39
CA LEU A 52 -3.83 -3.26 -1.13
C LEU A 52 -3.14 -4.09 -2.23
N LEU A 53 -2.19 -3.51 -2.96
CA LEU A 53 -1.42 -4.23 -3.99
C LEU A 53 -0.56 -5.32 -3.39
N ALA A 54 0.19 -5.02 -2.31
CA ALA A 54 1.02 -6.02 -1.63
C ALA A 54 0.17 -7.21 -1.12
N ARG A 55 -0.99 -6.93 -0.50
CA ARG A 55 -1.93 -7.98 -0.06
C ARG A 55 -2.45 -8.80 -1.23
N ALA A 56 -2.82 -8.14 -2.33
CA ALA A 56 -3.35 -8.82 -3.51
C ALA A 56 -2.28 -9.72 -4.16
N LEU A 57 -1.04 -9.24 -4.29
CA LEU A 57 0.09 -10.01 -4.82
C LEU A 57 0.35 -11.25 -3.96
N ASN A 58 0.47 -11.10 -2.64
CA ASN A 58 0.65 -12.23 -1.74
C ASN A 58 -0.45 -13.29 -1.91
N ILE A 59 -1.72 -12.87 -2.06
CA ILE A 59 -2.85 -13.78 -2.26
C ILE A 59 -2.76 -14.52 -3.61
N VAL A 60 -2.32 -13.84 -4.67
CA VAL A 60 -2.19 -14.44 -6.01
C VAL A 60 -1.00 -15.40 -6.04
N GLU A 61 0.16 -14.98 -5.56
CA GLU A 61 1.39 -15.79 -5.54
C GLU A 61 1.26 -17.03 -4.64
N SER A 62 0.59 -16.89 -3.49
CA SER A 62 0.33 -18.03 -2.60
C SER A 62 -0.62 -19.06 -3.20
N LYS A 63 -1.46 -18.66 -4.17
CA LYS A 63 -2.35 -19.59 -4.89
C LYS A 63 -1.64 -20.28 -6.05
N GLU A 64 -0.66 -19.63 -6.66
CA GLU A 64 0.14 -20.18 -7.75
C GLU A 64 1.25 -21.12 -7.24
N GLY A 65 1.72 -20.96 -5.99
CA GLY A 65 2.74 -21.81 -5.38
C GLY A 65 2.27 -23.18 -4.86
N ASP A 66 0.96 -23.45 -4.87
CA ASP A 66 0.33 -24.72 -4.44
C ASP A 66 -0.11 -25.59 -5.65
N SER A 67 0.39 -25.31 -6.86
CA SER A 67 0.12 -26.06 -8.10
C SER A 67 1.32 -26.82 -8.63
#